data_AF-A0A960HSG4-F1
#
_entry.id   AF-A0A960HSG4-F1
#
_cell.length_a   1.000
_cell.length_b   1.000
_cell.length_c   1.000
_cell.angle_alpha   90.00
_cell.angle_beta   90.00
_cell.angle_gamma   90.00
#
_symmetry.space_group_name_H-M   'P 1'
#
loop_
_entity.id
_entity.type
_entity.pdbx_description
1 polymer ?
#
loop_
_entity_poly.entity_id
_entity_poly.type
_entity_poly.pdbx_seq_one_letter_code
_entity_poly.pdbx_strand_id
1 'polypeptide(L)'
;RDVTERVIVASKGRFQRALSADERARRGLPHESTISTEDFMALTLDVWQTPTESAKRVGHPAPFPVELPEKLIELYTFADDLVLDPFVGSGSTLVAASRLGRRYVGYDLDPGYLELAAARLADEGHPLELADERQAGSKERVQQVLEAAGFTQIDGPNVRIKGVGLGAPYVVTDADGGRWVILIGGPFVRYRGGLNSADAVWRTLGQAHALRGAGERVLVLTSDVPRRRTEFDQAIRAAGPDALHDVIDVFDGDALERLAAYAGGERDVVPGFW
;
A
#
# COMPACT_ATOMS: atom_id res chain seq x y z
N ARG A 1 -5.74 32.24 18.29
CA ARG A 1 -4.83 31.10 18.05
C ARG A 1 -5.12 30.13 19.18
N ASP A 2 -5.47 28.87 18.87
CA ASP A 2 -5.82 27.92 19.91
C ASP A 2 -4.63 27.71 20.84
N VAL A 3 -4.90 27.78 22.13
CA VAL A 3 -3.91 27.63 23.21
C VAL A 3 -3.77 26.19 23.68
N THR A 4 -4.56 25.27 23.09
CA THR A 4 -4.63 23.86 23.47
C THR A 4 -4.80 22.99 22.24
N GLU A 5 -3.96 21.97 22.12
CA GLU A 5 -4.13 20.85 21.19
C GLU A 5 -4.82 19.69 21.90
N ARG A 6 -5.65 18.92 21.19
CA ARG A 6 -6.30 17.72 21.74
C ARG A 6 -5.79 16.49 21.02
N VAL A 7 -5.15 15.59 21.76
CA VAL A 7 -4.70 14.31 21.23
C VAL A 7 -5.71 13.23 21.61
N ILE A 8 -6.15 12.46 20.62
CA ILE A 8 -6.95 11.25 20.83
C ILE A 8 -6.08 10.07 20.46
N VAL A 9 -5.78 9.20 21.43
CA VAL A 9 -5.09 7.94 21.18
C VAL A 9 -6.11 6.82 21.16
N ALA A 10 -6.15 6.07 20.06
CA ALA A 10 -7.04 4.94 19.88
C ALA A 10 -6.24 3.67 19.55
N SER A 11 -6.67 2.53 20.07
CA SER A 11 -6.11 1.20 19.77
C SER A 11 -7.23 0.23 19.43
N LYS A 12 -6.96 -0.70 18.52
CA LYS A 12 -7.90 -1.77 18.19
C LYS A 12 -7.86 -2.85 19.28
N GLY A 13 -8.94 -2.94 20.07
CA GLY A 13 -9.08 -3.93 21.13
C GLY A 13 -8.71 -3.37 22.50
N ARG A 14 -7.76 -4.01 23.21
CA ARG A 14 -7.28 -3.50 24.50
C ARG A 14 -6.32 -2.33 24.26
N PHE A 15 -6.35 -1.34 25.15
CA PHE A 15 -5.39 -0.23 25.15
C PHE A 15 -4.03 -0.69 25.68
N GLN A 16 -3.39 -1.58 24.92
CA GLN A 16 -2.08 -2.16 25.16
C GLN A 16 -1.37 -2.29 23.81
N ARG A 17 -0.04 -2.50 23.83
CA ARG A 17 0.68 -2.88 22.62
C ARG A 17 0.08 -4.17 22.06
N ALA A 18 -0.11 -4.23 20.74
CA ALA A 18 -0.81 -5.35 20.10
C ALA A 18 -0.09 -6.71 20.27
N LEU A 19 1.23 -6.69 20.47
CA LEU A 19 2.08 -7.83 20.79
C LEU A 19 3.02 -7.44 21.94
N SER A 20 3.28 -8.37 22.86
CA SER A 20 4.27 -8.17 23.92
C SER A 20 5.70 -8.15 23.36
N ALA A 21 6.66 -7.60 24.11
CA ALA A 21 8.07 -7.61 23.71
C ALA A 21 8.58 -9.04 23.41
N ASP A 22 8.22 -10.02 24.24
CA ASP A 22 8.57 -11.44 24.05
C ASP A 22 7.95 -12.04 22.78
N GLU A 23 6.70 -11.70 22.48
CA GLU A 23 6.03 -12.13 21.24
C GLU A 23 6.69 -11.54 20.00
N ARG A 24 7.10 -10.27 20.09
CA ARG A 24 7.81 -9.57 19.02
C ARG A 24 9.20 -10.17 18.80
N ALA A 25 9.94 -10.43 19.87
CA ALA A 25 11.24 -11.10 19.82
C ALA A 25 11.14 -12.46 19.13
N ARG A 26 10.14 -13.29 19.49
CA ARG A 26 9.89 -14.59 18.83
C ARG A 26 9.58 -14.50 17.33
N ARG A 27 9.08 -13.36 16.86
CA ARG A 27 8.75 -13.09 15.46
C ARG A 27 9.83 -12.31 14.72
N GLY A 28 10.96 -12.01 15.35
CA GLY A 28 12.02 -11.17 14.77
C GLY A 28 11.59 -9.72 14.54
N LEU A 29 10.62 -9.22 15.31
CA LEU A 29 10.13 -7.85 15.22
C LEU A 29 10.89 -6.92 16.20
N PRO A 30 10.94 -5.61 15.93
CA PRO A 30 11.54 -4.65 16.86
C PRO A 30 10.85 -4.69 18.22
N HIS A 31 11.61 -4.65 19.31
CA HIS A 31 11.10 -4.87 20.68
C HIS A 31 11.88 -4.13 21.77
N GLU A 32 12.83 -3.27 21.40
CA GLU A 32 13.65 -2.49 22.34
C GLU A 32 12.94 -1.19 22.72
N SER A 33 12.72 -0.99 24.02
CA SER A 33 12.10 0.21 24.58
C SER A 33 13.17 1.29 24.79
N THR A 34 12.95 2.47 24.22
CA THR A 34 13.86 3.62 24.35
C THR A 34 13.45 4.61 25.44
N ILE A 35 12.20 4.53 25.91
CA ILE A 35 11.69 5.42 26.96
C ILE A 35 12.19 4.99 28.34
N SER A 36 12.64 5.95 29.14
CA SER A 36 13.00 5.72 30.54
C SER A 36 11.75 5.55 31.41
N THR A 37 11.90 4.97 32.60
CA THR A 37 10.77 4.86 33.55
C THR A 37 10.26 6.24 33.98
N GLU A 38 11.15 7.21 34.18
CA GLU A 38 10.79 8.57 34.56
C GLU A 38 9.99 9.26 33.45
N ASP A 39 10.49 9.19 32.22
CA ASP A 39 9.81 9.77 31.05
C ASP A 39 8.47 9.08 30.82
N PHE A 40 8.38 7.76 30.99
CA PHE A 40 7.12 7.04 30.89
C PHE A 40 6.07 7.56 31.88
N MET A 41 6.47 7.77 33.14
CA MET A 41 5.56 8.32 34.15
C MET A 41 5.14 9.76 33.81
N ALA A 42 6.06 10.59 33.30
CA ALA A 42 5.75 11.96 32.91
C ALA A 42 4.82 12.03 31.69
N LEU A 43 5.06 11.18 30.68
CA LEU A 43 4.30 11.16 29.44
C LEU A 43 2.93 10.50 29.58
N THR A 44 2.68 9.71 30.62
CA THR A 44 1.34 9.15 30.88
C THR A 44 0.36 10.13 31.55
N LEU A 45 0.79 11.36 31.85
CA LEU A 45 -0.09 12.43 32.34
C LEU A 45 -1.02 12.95 31.24
N ASP A 46 -2.23 13.38 31.63
CA ASP A 46 -3.26 13.85 30.70
C ASP A 46 -2.98 15.24 30.08
N VAL A 47 -2.06 16.01 30.66
CA VAL A 47 -1.75 17.38 30.23
C VAL A 47 -0.25 17.56 30.06
N TRP A 48 0.16 17.92 28.85
CA TRP A 48 1.53 18.27 28.52
C TRP A 48 1.65 19.75 28.20
N GLN A 49 2.72 20.37 28.71
CA GLN A 49 3.11 21.72 28.30
C GLN A 49 4.18 21.59 27.22
N THR A 50 3.91 22.18 26.06
CA THR A 50 4.79 22.14 24.88
C THR A 50 4.81 23.53 24.25
N PRO A 51 5.97 24.07 23.84
CA PRO A 51 6.04 25.35 23.14
C PRO A 51 5.34 25.27 21.76
N THR A 52 4.72 26.36 21.31
CA THR A 52 4.04 26.37 20.00
C THR A 52 5.03 26.46 18.85
N GLU A 53 4.70 25.84 17.71
CA GLU A 53 5.44 26.02 16.47
C GLU A 53 5.03 27.27 15.67
N SER A 54 6.01 27.84 14.95
CA SER A 54 5.78 29.03 14.15
C SER A 54 5.40 28.66 12.71
N ALA A 55 4.15 28.93 12.33
CA ALA A 55 3.64 28.70 10.97
C ALA A 55 4.53 29.34 9.89
N LYS A 56 5.01 30.56 10.14
CA LYS A 56 5.90 31.29 9.22
C LYS A 56 7.28 30.65 9.10
N ARG A 57 7.82 30.10 10.20
CA ARG A 57 9.12 29.44 10.20
C ARG A 57 9.07 28.09 9.49
N VAL A 58 8.00 27.33 9.74
CA VAL A 58 7.83 25.98 9.18
C VAL A 58 7.34 26.04 7.73
N GLY A 59 6.67 27.11 7.30
CA GLY A 59 6.09 27.20 5.96
C GLY A 59 4.78 26.42 5.81
N HIS A 60 4.09 26.14 6.91
CA HIS A 60 2.81 25.43 6.94
C HIS A 60 1.79 26.22 7.77
N PRO A 61 0.51 26.30 7.36
CA PRO A 61 -0.48 27.15 8.04
C PRO A 61 -0.80 26.69 9.47
N ALA A 62 -0.67 25.38 9.76
CA ALA A 62 -0.99 24.80 11.07
C ALA A 62 0.02 23.70 11.46
N PRO A 63 1.28 24.03 11.78
CA PRO A 63 2.25 23.02 12.21
C PRO A 63 2.08 22.75 13.71
N PHE A 64 2.05 21.47 14.09
CA PHE A 64 2.24 21.08 15.48
C PHE A 64 3.73 20.97 15.82
N PRO A 65 4.10 21.18 17.11
CA PRO A 65 5.47 20.96 17.60
C PRO A 65 5.95 19.54 17.39
N VAL A 66 7.21 19.38 16.99
CA VAL A 66 7.87 18.07 16.80
C VAL A 66 7.91 17.28 18.12
N GLU A 67 7.98 17.98 19.26
CA GLU A 67 7.92 17.38 20.59
C GLU A 67 6.61 16.59 20.82
N LEU A 68 5.49 17.01 20.19
CA LEU A 68 4.21 16.32 20.34
C LEU A 68 4.23 14.87 19.79
N PRO A 69 4.58 14.62 18.52
CA PRO A 69 4.77 13.26 18.02
C PRO A 69 5.96 12.56 18.68
N GLU A 70 7.04 13.23 19.09
CA GLU A 70 8.15 12.57 19.82
C GLU A 70 7.63 11.85 21.09
N LYS A 71 6.80 12.54 21.89
CA LYS A 71 6.17 11.96 23.10
C LYS A 71 5.31 10.73 22.78
N LEU A 72 4.50 10.82 21.72
CA LEU A 72 3.60 9.73 21.32
C LEU A 72 4.36 8.53 20.76
N ILE A 73 5.40 8.79 19.95
CA ILE A 73 6.24 7.76 19.37
C ILE A 73 6.98 7.01 20.48
N GLU A 74 7.55 7.70 21.47
CA GLU A 74 8.19 7.07 22.63
C GLU A 74 7.22 6.16 23.42
N LEU A 75 6.01 6.64 23.71
CA LEU A 75 5.02 5.86 24.47
C LEU A 75 4.58 4.57 23.74
N TYR A 76 4.36 4.64 22.43
CA TYR A 76 3.60 3.62 21.71
C TYR A 76 4.41 2.77 20.72
N THR A 77 5.70 3.04 20.52
CA THR A 77 6.56 2.29 19.59
C THR A 77 7.81 1.74 20.28
N PHE A 78 8.50 0.82 19.62
CA PHE A 78 9.88 0.41 19.95
C PHE A 78 10.88 1.09 19.00
N ALA A 79 12.17 1.04 19.31
CA ALA A 79 13.20 1.39 18.33
C ALA A 79 12.98 0.60 17.03
N ASP A 80 13.24 1.21 15.86
CA ASP A 80 13.06 0.61 14.52
C ASP A 80 11.61 0.22 14.12
N ASP A 81 10.61 0.56 14.94
CA ASP A 81 9.21 0.46 14.52
C ASP A 81 8.89 1.41 13.36
N LEU A 82 7.87 1.07 12.58
CA LEU A 82 7.36 1.90 11.50
C LEU A 82 6.27 2.86 12.01
N VAL A 83 6.49 4.16 11.82
CA VAL A 83 5.51 5.23 12.06
C VAL A 83 4.89 5.67 10.73
N LEU A 84 3.56 5.65 10.64
CA LEU A 84 2.82 6.10 9.47
C LEU A 84 2.08 7.41 9.78
N ASP A 85 2.29 8.43 8.95
CA ASP A 85 1.49 9.66 8.95
C ASP A 85 0.80 9.88 7.59
N PRO A 86 -0.50 9.60 7.44
CA PRO A 86 -1.20 9.75 6.17
C PRO A 86 -1.58 11.20 5.83
N PHE A 87 -1.26 12.16 6.71
CA PHE A 87 -1.51 13.60 6.53
C PHE A 87 -0.28 14.38 6.96
N VAL A 88 0.87 14.02 6.38
CA VAL A 88 2.19 14.40 6.90
C VAL A 88 2.42 15.91 6.92
N GLY A 89 1.78 16.67 6.03
CA GLY A 89 1.95 18.11 5.89
C GLY A 89 3.43 18.46 5.87
N SER A 90 3.83 19.37 6.76
CA SER A 90 5.24 19.79 6.87
C SER A 90 6.23 18.74 7.41
N GLY A 91 5.83 17.51 7.75
CA GLY A 91 6.77 16.45 8.14
C GLY A 91 7.12 16.38 9.63
N SER A 92 6.44 17.09 10.52
CA SER A 92 6.77 17.07 11.96
C SER A 92 6.79 15.66 12.57
N THR A 93 5.86 14.78 12.18
CA THR A 93 5.83 13.37 12.63
C THR A 93 7.01 12.57 12.12
N LEU A 94 7.43 12.76 10.86
CA LEU A 94 8.55 12.02 10.29
C LEU A 94 9.88 12.47 10.91
N VAL A 95 10.05 13.78 11.12
CA VAL A 95 11.22 14.35 11.82
C VAL A 95 11.33 13.75 13.23
N ALA A 96 10.23 13.70 13.98
CA ALA A 96 10.19 13.08 15.29
C ALA A 96 10.57 11.59 15.24
N ALA A 97 9.97 10.83 14.31
CA ALA A 97 10.30 9.41 14.14
C ALA A 97 11.78 9.20 13.81
N SER A 98 12.33 10.03 12.91
CA SER A 98 13.75 9.99 12.52
C SER A 98 14.68 10.22 13.71
N ARG A 99 14.45 11.27 14.50
CA ARG A 99 15.26 11.59 15.68
C ARG A 99 15.25 10.48 16.73
N LEU A 100 14.12 9.80 16.84
CA LEU A 100 13.92 8.71 17.79
C LEU A 100 14.34 7.33 17.23
N GLY A 101 14.95 7.27 16.04
CA GLY A 101 15.41 6.01 15.44
C GLY A 101 14.27 5.07 15.07
N ARG A 102 13.11 5.60 14.66
CA ARG A 102 12.01 4.84 14.07
C ARG A 102 12.08 4.94 12.54
N ARG A 103 11.59 3.91 11.86
CA ARG A 103 11.28 3.98 10.42
C ARG A 103 10.00 4.76 10.25
N TYR A 104 9.83 5.39 9.09
CA TYR A 104 8.68 6.26 8.88
C TYR A 104 8.22 6.28 7.43
N VAL A 105 6.92 6.48 7.23
CA VAL A 105 6.28 6.69 5.93
C VAL A 105 5.23 7.80 6.07
N GLY A 106 5.20 8.73 5.12
CA GLY A 106 4.25 9.84 5.12
C GLY A 106 3.53 9.99 3.77
N TYR A 107 2.29 10.45 3.81
CA TYR A 107 1.51 10.81 2.63
C TYR A 107 0.92 12.21 2.79
N ASP A 108 0.92 12.97 1.70
CA ASP A 108 0.16 14.21 1.56
C ASP A 108 -0.34 14.32 0.11
N LEU A 109 -1.39 15.10 -0.10
CA LEU A 109 -1.90 15.39 -1.44
C LEU A 109 -1.19 16.61 -2.07
N ASP A 110 -0.57 17.46 -1.25
CA ASP A 110 0.18 18.61 -1.71
C ASP A 110 1.66 18.24 -1.91
N PRO A 111 2.16 18.20 -3.16
CA PRO A 111 3.57 17.89 -3.42
C PRO A 111 4.52 18.92 -2.77
N GLY A 112 4.09 20.17 -2.59
CA GLY A 112 4.90 21.19 -1.91
C GLY A 112 5.12 20.88 -0.42
N TYR A 113 4.16 20.22 0.23
CA TYR A 113 4.35 19.74 1.61
C TYR A 113 5.26 18.52 1.68
N LEU A 114 5.21 17.63 0.68
CA LEU A 114 6.15 16.51 0.58
C LEU A 114 7.59 17.00 0.39
N GLU A 115 7.81 17.97 -0.50
CA GLU A 115 9.11 18.62 -0.70
C GLU A 115 9.62 19.27 0.59
N LEU A 116 8.75 20.00 1.30
CA LEU A 116 9.08 20.62 2.59
C LEU A 116 9.45 19.57 3.64
N ALA A 117 8.70 18.47 3.75
CA ALA A 117 8.99 17.39 4.68
C ALA A 117 10.33 16.72 4.36
N ALA A 118 10.62 16.45 3.07
CA ALA A 118 11.88 15.87 2.62
C ALA A 118 13.07 16.79 2.91
N ALA A 119 12.93 18.09 2.69
CA ALA A 119 13.96 19.08 3.03
C ALA A 119 14.26 19.10 4.53
N ARG A 120 13.23 19.12 5.38
CA ARG A 120 13.39 19.08 6.84
C ARG A 120 14.07 17.80 7.32
N LEU A 121 13.78 16.65 6.70
CA LEU A 121 14.45 15.39 7.01
C LEU A 121 15.91 15.38 6.56
N ALA A 122 16.21 15.99 5.41
CA ALA A 122 17.59 16.16 4.95
C ALA A 122 18.41 17.01 5.92
N ASP A 123 17.82 18.07 6.49
CA ASP A 123 18.47 18.91 7.52
C ASP A 123 18.79 18.12 8.81
N GLU A 124 18.02 17.08 9.13
CA GLU A 124 18.29 16.15 10.25
C GLU A 124 19.35 15.08 9.89
N GLY A 125 19.89 15.10 8.67
CA GLY A 125 20.86 14.11 8.18
C GLY A 125 20.24 12.83 7.61
N HIS A 126 18.93 12.83 7.38
CA HIS A 126 18.17 11.68 6.88
C HIS A 126 17.45 12.04 5.56
N PRO A 127 18.19 12.26 4.45
CA PRO A 127 17.57 12.63 3.19
C PRO A 127 16.56 11.56 2.75
N LEU A 128 15.38 12.03 2.33
CA LEU A 128 14.31 11.15 1.87
C LEU A 128 14.16 11.25 0.35
N GLU A 129 14.11 10.10 -0.31
CA GLU A 129 13.68 10.02 -1.70
C GLU A 129 12.15 10.08 -1.75
N LEU A 130 11.62 11.13 -2.38
CA LEU A 130 10.19 11.21 -2.66
C LEU A 130 9.81 10.11 -3.65
N ALA A 131 8.80 9.32 -3.30
CA ALA A 131 8.25 8.35 -4.24
C ALA A 131 7.70 9.10 -5.47
N ASP A 132 8.18 8.74 -6.66
CA ASP A 132 7.70 9.35 -7.90
C ASP A 132 6.21 9.03 -8.07
N GLU A 133 5.34 10.05 -8.10
CA GLU A 133 3.90 9.87 -8.38
C GLU A 133 3.68 9.08 -9.68
N ARG A 134 4.61 9.19 -10.64
CA ARG A 134 4.56 8.45 -11.92
C ARG A 134 4.76 6.95 -11.74
N GLN A 135 5.42 6.50 -10.66
CA GLN A 135 5.53 5.08 -10.29
C GLN A 135 4.34 4.58 -9.44
N ALA A 136 3.53 5.50 -8.89
CA ALA A 136 2.36 5.19 -8.06
C ALA A 136 1.04 5.13 -8.87
N GLY A 137 1.06 5.53 -10.14
CA GLY A 137 0.00 5.23 -11.07
C GLY A 137 -0.12 3.71 -11.24
N SER A 138 -1.19 3.13 -10.69
CA SER A 138 -1.44 1.69 -10.77
C SER A 138 -1.44 1.13 -12.19
N LYS A 139 -1.62 2.01 -13.19
CA LYS A 139 -1.61 1.68 -14.61
C LYS A 139 -0.18 1.60 -15.15
N GLU A 140 0.63 2.61 -14.88
CA GLU A 140 2.05 2.66 -15.27
C GLU A 140 2.83 1.49 -14.66
N ARG A 141 2.57 1.16 -13.39
CA ARG A 141 3.19 -0.02 -12.75
C ARG A 141 2.73 -1.33 -13.38
N VAL A 142 1.44 -1.49 -13.69
CA VAL A 142 0.94 -2.69 -14.38
C VAL A 142 1.59 -2.83 -15.75
N GLN A 143 1.71 -1.72 -16.50
CA GLN A 143 2.40 -1.74 -17.79
C GLN A 143 3.86 -2.17 -17.64
N GLN A 144 4.61 -1.61 -16.70
CA GLN A 144 6.00 -2.01 -16.43
C GLN A 144 6.12 -3.49 -16.04
N VAL A 145 5.19 -4.00 -15.23
CA VAL A 145 5.16 -5.43 -14.84
C VAL A 145 4.90 -6.32 -16.06
N LEU A 146 4.00 -5.94 -16.96
CA LEU A 146 3.70 -6.68 -18.19
C LEU A 146 4.89 -6.66 -19.16
N GLU A 147 5.55 -5.51 -19.33
CA GLU A 147 6.76 -5.36 -20.14
C GLU A 147 7.91 -6.20 -19.56
N ALA A 148 8.13 -6.14 -18.25
CA ALA A 148 9.18 -6.91 -17.57
C ALA A 148 8.93 -8.42 -17.62
N ALA A 149 7.68 -8.86 -17.61
CA ALA A 149 7.32 -10.26 -17.81
C ALA A 149 7.58 -10.77 -19.23
N GLY A 150 7.72 -9.87 -20.22
CA GLY A 150 8.00 -10.21 -21.62
C GLY A 150 6.78 -10.24 -22.53
N PHE A 151 5.63 -9.71 -22.10
CA PHE A 151 4.49 -9.53 -23.00
C PHE A 151 4.79 -8.46 -24.05
N THR A 152 4.17 -8.61 -25.22
CA THR A 152 4.27 -7.66 -26.34
C THR A 152 2.88 -7.15 -26.74
N GLN A 153 2.82 -6.16 -27.65
CA GLN A 153 1.56 -5.55 -28.11
C GLN A 153 0.63 -5.18 -26.94
N ILE A 154 1.18 -4.44 -25.97
CA ILE A 154 0.46 -4.05 -24.76
C ILE A 154 -0.48 -2.89 -25.09
N ASP A 155 -1.72 -3.22 -25.43
CA ASP A 155 -2.78 -2.26 -25.71
C ASP A 155 -3.47 -1.85 -24.42
N GLY A 156 -3.48 -0.55 -24.10
CA GLY A 156 -4.16 0.01 -22.92
C GLY A 156 -3.69 1.42 -22.58
N PRO A 157 -4.23 2.05 -21.52
CA PRO A 157 -5.35 1.57 -20.71
C PRO A 157 -6.72 1.77 -21.41
N ASN A 158 -7.66 0.84 -21.20
CA ASN A 158 -9.05 0.82 -21.69
C ASN A 158 -9.25 0.35 -23.14
N VAL A 159 -9.03 -0.93 -23.39
CA VAL A 159 -9.31 -1.59 -24.67
C VAL A 159 -10.76 -2.08 -24.69
N ARG A 160 -11.52 -1.76 -25.75
CA ARG A 160 -12.84 -2.35 -25.95
C ARG A 160 -12.72 -3.77 -26.50
N ILE A 161 -13.36 -4.72 -25.83
CA ILE A 161 -13.43 -6.11 -26.27
C ILE A 161 -14.67 -6.30 -27.15
N LYS A 162 -14.43 -6.59 -28.43
CA LYS A 162 -15.50 -6.81 -29.42
C LYS A 162 -16.37 -8.01 -29.00
N GLY A 163 -17.68 -7.91 -29.22
CA GLY A 163 -18.63 -9.00 -28.92
C GLY A 163 -19.10 -9.08 -27.47
N VAL A 164 -18.37 -8.54 -26.50
CA VAL A 164 -18.75 -8.57 -25.06
C VAL A 164 -19.36 -7.25 -24.60
N GLY A 165 -19.02 -6.13 -25.25
CA GLY A 165 -19.47 -4.79 -24.84
C GLY A 165 -18.76 -4.25 -23.60
N LEU A 166 -17.74 -4.96 -23.10
CA LEU A 166 -16.92 -4.57 -21.95
C LEU A 166 -15.58 -3.96 -22.40
N GLY A 167 -15.05 -3.08 -21.55
CA GLY A 167 -13.66 -2.64 -21.64
C GLY A 167 -12.77 -3.47 -20.72
N ALA A 168 -11.54 -3.72 -21.15
CA ALA A 168 -10.47 -4.28 -20.35
C ALA A 168 -9.38 -3.23 -20.09
N PRO A 169 -8.72 -3.23 -18.92
CA PRO A 169 -7.57 -2.38 -18.66
C PRO A 169 -6.49 -2.54 -19.73
N TYR A 170 -5.98 -3.76 -19.93
CA TYR A 170 -4.99 -4.06 -20.95
C TYR A 170 -5.34 -5.31 -21.74
N VAL A 171 -4.86 -5.37 -22.98
CA VAL A 171 -4.78 -6.58 -23.79
C VAL A 171 -3.33 -6.73 -24.22
N VAL A 172 -2.78 -7.94 -24.06
CA VAL A 172 -1.36 -8.22 -24.32
C VAL A 172 -1.21 -9.49 -25.14
N THR A 173 -0.03 -9.66 -25.74
CA THR A 173 0.31 -10.79 -26.59
C THR A 173 1.55 -11.51 -26.07
N ASP A 174 1.46 -12.83 -25.89
CA ASP A 174 2.59 -13.69 -25.51
C ASP A 174 3.53 -13.98 -26.69
N ALA A 175 4.64 -14.66 -26.42
CA ALA A 175 5.66 -15.01 -27.39
C ALA A 175 5.14 -15.89 -28.56
N ASP A 176 4.09 -16.67 -28.33
CA ASP A 176 3.45 -17.52 -29.35
C ASP A 176 2.35 -16.79 -30.13
N GLY A 177 2.17 -15.48 -29.90
CA GLY A 177 1.13 -14.68 -30.54
C GLY A 177 -0.26 -14.86 -29.94
N GLY A 178 -0.38 -15.51 -28.77
CA GLY A 178 -1.64 -15.65 -28.08
C GLY A 178 -2.03 -14.40 -27.33
N ARG A 179 -3.33 -14.10 -27.36
CA ARG A 179 -3.88 -12.88 -26.78
C ARG A 179 -4.42 -13.13 -25.37
N TRP A 180 -4.11 -12.21 -24.47
CA TRP A 180 -4.51 -12.23 -23.07
C TRP A 180 -5.20 -10.92 -22.70
N VAL A 181 -6.27 -11.03 -21.93
CA VAL A 181 -6.95 -9.88 -21.34
C VAL A 181 -6.49 -9.73 -19.90
N ILE A 182 -6.00 -8.54 -19.55
CA ILE A 182 -5.52 -8.24 -18.21
C ILE A 182 -6.58 -7.44 -17.46
N LEU A 183 -7.13 -8.05 -16.42
CA LEU A 183 -7.95 -7.38 -15.43
C LEU A 183 -7.06 -6.90 -14.27
N ILE A 184 -7.46 -5.81 -13.64
CA ILE A 184 -6.81 -5.26 -12.45
C ILE A 184 -7.76 -5.46 -11.27
N GLY A 185 -7.36 -6.34 -10.35
CA GLY A 185 -8.07 -6.60 -9.09
C GLY A 185 -7.58 -5.69 -7.95
N GLY A 186 -8.45 -5.38 -7.00
CA GLY A 186 -8.06 -4.72 -5.75
C GLY A 186 -7.69 -3.22 -5.86
N PRO A 187 -6.97 -2.66 -4.86
CA PRO A 187 -6.84 -1.21 -4.63
C PRO A 187 -5.93 -0.47 -5.64
N PHE A 188 -5.65 -1.06 -6.79
CA PHE A 188 -5.12 -0.39 -7.98
C PHE A 188 -6.17 0.43 -8.75
N VAL A 189 -7.43 0.35 -8.34
CA VAL A 189 -8.51 1.19 -8.87
C VAL A 189 -8.83 2.27 -7.85
N ARG A 190 -8.63 3.55 -8.19
CA ARG A 190 -9.19 4.68 -7.42
C ARG A 190 -10.71 4.62 -7.51
N TYR A 191 -11.35 3.84 -6.65
CA TYR A 191 -12.81 3.86 -6.52
C TYR A 191 -13.20 5.16 -5.84
N ARG A 192 -13.80 6.09 -6.61
CA ARG A 192 -14.57 7.19 -6.02
C ARG A 192 -15.78 6.58 -5.32
N GLY A 193 -15.75 6.51 -4.00
CA GLY A 193 -16.88 6.05 -3.19
C GLY A 193 -16.84 4.58 -2.74
N GLY A 194 -15.69 4.08 -2.27
CA GLY A 194 -15.67 2.99 -1.30
C GLY A 194 -16.32 1.68 -1.73
N LEU A 195 -15.97 1.12 -2.90
CA LEU A 195 -16.25 -0.29 -3.14
C LEU A 195 -15.49 -1.12 -2.10
N ASN A 196 -16.21 -1.98 -1.39
CA ASN A 196 -15.64 -2.89 -0.40
C ASN A 196 -14.80 -3.97 -1.12
N SER A 197 -13.90 -4.64 -0.43
CA SER A 197 -13.10 -5.75 -0.99
C SER A 197 -13.98 -6.83 -1.66
N ALA A 198 -15.20 -7.01 -1.15
CA ALA A 198 -16.22 -7.88 -1.73
C ALA A 198 -16.63 -7.47 -3.16
N ASP A 199 -16.89 -6.18 -3.39
CA ASP A 199 -17.37 -5.69 -4.67
C ASP A 199 -16.28 -5.81 -5.75
N ALA A 200 -15.01 -5.61 -5.37
CA ALA A 200 -13.87 -5.80 -6.26
C ALA A 200 -13.76 -7.26 -6.73
N VAL A 201 -13.94 -8.23 -5.83
CA VAL A 201 -13.90 -9.66 -6.15
C VAL A 201 -15.06 -10.03 -7.07
N TRP A 202 -16.29 -9.68 -6.71
CA TRP A 202 -17.47 -10.02 -7.51
C TRP A 202 -17.46 -9.35 -8.88
N ARG A 203 -17.03 -8.09 -8.97
CA ARG A 203 -16.83 -7.42 -10.26
C ARG A 203 -15.80 -8.14 -11.11
N THR A 204 -14.66 -8.52 -10.54
CA THR A 204 -13.58 -9.21 -11.26
C THR A 204 -14.09 -10.55 -11.80
N LEU A 205 -14.78 -11.33 -10.98
CA LEU A 205 -15.39 -12.60 -11.38
C LEU A 205 -16.42 -12.42 -12.50
N GLY A 206 -17.30 -11.41 -12.38
CA GLY A 206 -18.29 -11.10 -13.41
C GLY A 206 -17.65 -10.67 -14.75
N GLN A 207 -16.61 -9.84 -14.70
CA GLN A 207 -15.85 -9.44 -15.88
C GLN A 207 -15.12 -10.62 -16.52
N ALA A 208 -14.43 -11.43 -15.72
CA ALA A 208 -13.69 -12.59 -16.20
C ALA A 208 -14.62 -13.59 -16.89
N HIS A 209 -15.78 -13.89 -16.29
CA HIS A 209 -16.77 -14.78 -16.89
C HIS A 209 -17.37 -14.23 -18.20
N ALA A 210 -17.65 -12.93 -18.27
CA ALA A 210 -18.15 -12.32 -19.50
C ALA A 210 -17.10 -12.32 -20.62
N LEU A 211 -15.82 -12.09 -20.29
CA LEU A 211 -14.70 -12.10 -21.23
C LEU A 211 -14.40 -13.52 -21.75
N ARG A 212 -14.53 -14.54 -20.89
CA ARG A 212 -14.46 -15.95 -21.30
C ARG A 212 -15.45 -16.26 -22.42
N GLY A 213 -16.65 -15.68 -22.39
CA GLY A 213 -17.67 -15.84 -23.44
C GLY A 213 -17.20 -15.41 -24.84
N ALA A 214 -16.16 -14.57 -24.94
CA ALA A 214 -15.52 -14.18 -26.20
C ALA A 214 -14.26 -15.00 -26.55
N GLY A 215 -13.94 -16.05 -25.79
CA GLY A 215 -12.79 -16.92 -26.04
C GLY A 215 -11.45 -16.33 -25.60
N GLU A 216 -11.47 -15.30 -24.75
CA GLU A 216 -10.26 -14.64 -24.24
C GLU A 216 -9.70 -15.39 -23.02
N ARG A 217 -8.37 -15.49 -22.92
CA ARG A 217 -7.72 -15.87 -21.66
C ARG A 217 -7.59 -14.65 -20.77
N VAL A 218 -7.92 -14.78 -19.49
CA VAL A 218 -7.99 -13.65 -18.55
C VAL A 218 -6.97 -13.82 -17.44
N LEU A 219 -6.07 -12.86 -17.27
CA LEU A 219 -5.19 -12.77 -16.10
C LEU A 219 -5.68 -11.64 -15.20
N VAL A 220 -5.63 -11.85 -13.88
CA VAL A 220 -5.94 -10.81 -12.89
C VAL A 220 -4.65 -10.37 -12.21
N LEU A 221 -4.25 -9.13 -12.39
CA LEU A 221 -3.15 -8.52 -11.63
C LEU A 221 -3.71 -7.78 -10.41
N THR A 222 -3.18 -8.05 -9.22
CA THR A 222 -3.62 -7.46 -7.95
C THR A 222 -2.44 -7.10 -7.06
N SER A 223 -2.65 -6.21 -6.09
CA SER A 223 -1.65 -5.85 -5.07
C SER A 223 -1.70 -6.75 -3.84
N ASP A 224 -2.78 -7.51 -3.72
CA ASP A 224 -3.04 -8.42 -2.61
C ASP A 224 -4.00 -9.51 -3.08
N VAL A 225 -3.73 -10.74 -2.68
CA VAL A 225 -4.55 -11.90 -2.97
C VAL A 225 -5.38 -12.23 -1.72
N PRO A 226 -6.68 -12.58 -1.85
CA PRO A 226 -7.47 -12.96 -0.69
C PRO A 226 -6.81 -14.06 0.13
N ARG A 227 -6.77 -13.89 1.46
CA ARG A 227 -6.18 -14.89 2.35
C ARG A 227 -6.82 -16.25 2.13
N ARG A 228 -6.00 -17.30 2.14
CA ARG A 228 -6.44 -18.70 1.97
C ARG A 228 -7.61 -19.03 2.90
N ARG A 229 -8.59 -19.78 2.38
CA ARG A 229 -9.80 -20.26 3.07
C ARG A 229 -10.79 -19.17 3.48
N THR A 230 -10.59 -17.91 3.11
CA THR A 230 -11.64 -16.88 3.23
C THR A 230 -12.75 -17.11 2.20
N GLU A 231 -13.92 -16.51 2.42
CA GLU A 231 -15.03 -16.55 1.46
C GLU A 231 -14.60 -16.15 0.05
N PHE A 232 -13.80 -15.09 -0.09
CA PHE A 232 -13.34 -14.59 -1.39
C PHE A 232 -12.30 -15.51 -2.05
N ASP A 233 -11.37 -16.09 -1.28
CA ASP A 233 -10.44 -17.12 -1.81
C ASP A 233 -11.22 -18.34 -2.31
N GLN A 234 -12.22 -18.80 -1.53
CA GLN A 234 -13.08 -19.92 -1.93
C GLN A 234 -13.92 -19.58 -3.18
N ALA A 235 -14.45 -18.36 -3.29
CA ALA A 235 -15.22 -17.91 -4.44
C ALA A 235 -14.38 -17.87 -5.73
N ILE A 236 -13.15 -17.33 -5.67
CA ILE A 236 -12.24 -17.30 -6.83
C ILE A 236 -11.85 -18.72 -7.22
N ARG A 237 -11.54 -19.58 -6.25
CA ARG A 237 -11.21 -20.99 -6.51
C ARG A 237 -12.38 -21.76 -7.12
N ALA A 238 -13.60 -21.49 -6.68
CA ALA A 238 -14.81 -22.12 -7.22
C ALA A 238 -15.10 -21.69 -8.67
N ALA A 239 -14.71 -20.48 -9.07
CA ALA A 239 -14.82 -20.04 -10.46
C ALA A 239 -13.89 -20.82 -11.40
N GLY A 240 -12.74 -21.26 -10.89
CA GLY A 240 -11.79 -22.11 -11.59
C GLY A 240 -10.98 -21.40 -12.68
N PRO A 241 -9.93 -22.07 -13.18
CA PRO A 241 -8.99 -21.51 -14.17
C PRO A 241 -9.64 -21.21 -15.54
N ASP A 242 -10.79 -21.84 -15.80
CA ASP A 242 -11.61 -21.61 -16.98
C ASP A 242 -12.22 -20.20 -17.03
N ALA A 243 -12.55 -19.63 -15.86
CA ALA A 243 -13.16 -18.31 -15.76
C ALA A 243 -12.10 -17.21 -15.70
N LEU A 244 -11.04 -17.44 -14.95
CA LEU A 244 -9.88 -16.58 -14.81
C LEU A 244 -8.65 -17.48 -14.83
N HIS A 245 -7.71 -17.27 -15.74
CA HIS A 245 -6.59 -18.19 -15.92
C HIS A 245 -5.66 -18.24 -14.71
N ASP A 246 -5.32 -17.06 -14.15
CA ASP A 246 -4.51 -16.95 -12.94
C ASP A 246 -4.75 -15.60 -12.23
N VAL A 247 -4.37 -15.54 -10.96
CA VAL A 247 -4.29 -14.33 -10.14
C VAL A 247 -2.83 -14.07 -9.77
N ILE A 248 -2.31 -12.93 -10.21
CA ILE A 248 -0.92 -12.52 -10.05
C ILE A 248 -0.85 -11.38 -9.05
N ASP A 249 -0.19 -11.63 -7.92
CA ASP A 249 0.24 -10.57 -7.01
C ASP A 249 1.48 -9.90 -7.61
N VAL A 250 1.39 -8.60 -7.91
CA VAL A 250 2.48 -7.88 -8.56
C VAL A 250 3.65 -7.56 -7.62
N PHE A 251 3.53 -7.88 -6.34
CA PHE A 251 4.59 -7.73 -5.33
C PHE A 251 5.21 -9.07 -4.90
N ASP A 252 4.70 -10.20 -5.39
CA ASP A 252 5.21 -11.53 -5.09
C ASP A 252 6.11 -12.04 -6.25
N GLY A 253 7.36 -12.34 -5.94
CA GLY A 253 8.34 -12.82 -6.92
C GLY A 253 7.91 -14.12 -7.62
N ASP A 254 7.35 -15.07 -6.88
CA ASP A 254 6.89 -16.36 -7.44
C ASP A 254 5.70 -16.13 -8.37
N ALA A 255 4.85 -15.14 -8.08
CA ALA A 255 3.76 -14.75 -8.96
C ALA A 255 4.24 -14.07 -10.25
N LEU A 256 5.29 -13.25 -10.16
CA LEU A 256 5.91 -12.62 -11.33
C LEU A 256 6.59 -13.66 -12.23
N GLU A 257 7.18 -14.72 -11.67
CA GLU A 257 7.72 -15.83 -12.45
C GLU A 257 6.62 -16.59 -13.22
N ARG A 258 5.45 -16.82 -12.62
CA ARG A 258 4.29 -17.38 -13.34
C ARG A 258 3.84 -16.46 -14.47
N LEU A 259 3.77 -15.14 -14.21
CA LEU A 259 3.40 -14.16 -15.23
C LEU A 259 4.37 -14.20 -16.43
N ALA A 260 5.68 -14.32 -16.16
CA ALA A 260 6.69 -14.45 -17.20
C ALA A 260 6.57 -15.77 -17.98
N ALA A 261 6.18 -16.88 -17.33
CA ALA A 261 5.91 -18.14 -18.01
C ALA A 261 4.74 -18.00 -19.02
N TYR A 262 3.64 -17.34 -18.63
CA TYR A 262 2.52 -17.06 -19.54
C TYR A 262 2.93 -16.15 -20.70
N ALA A 263 3.76 -15.13 -20.43
CA ALA A 263 4.33 -14.29 -21.48
C ALA A 263 5.22 -15.08 -22.44
N GLY A 264 5.91 -16.10 -21.95
CA GLY A 264 6.73 -17.03 -22.72
C GLY A 264 5.97 -18.07 -23.55
N GLY A 265 4.63 -18.08 -23.48
CA GLY A 265 3.77 -18.98 -24.27
C GLY A 265 3.10 -20.09 -23.47
N GLU A 266 3.38 -20.24 -22.17
CA GLU A 266 2.72 -21.24 -21.32
C GLU A 266 1.19 -21.04 -21.34
N ARG A 267 0.47 -22.13 -21.59
CA ARG A 267 -1.00 -22.15 -21.75
C ARG A 267 -1.70 -22.86 -20.61
N ASP A 268 -0.99 -23.72 -19.91
CA ASP A 268 -1.49 -24.42 -18.75
C ASP A 268 -1.28 -23.56 -17.50
N VAL A 269 -2.12 -23.79 -16.50
CA VAL A 269 -2.04 -23.08 -15.23
C VAL A 269 -0.74 -23.47 -14.52
N VAL A 270 0.08 -22.48 -14.18
CA VAL A 270 1.31 -22.70 -13.41
C VAL A 270 0.99 -22.79 -11.91
N PRO A 271 1.54 -23.77 -11.16
CA PRO A 271 1.29 -23.90 -9.73
C PRO A 271 1.66 -22.63 -8.93
N GLY A 272 0.79 -22.22 -8.01
CA GLY A 272 1.05 -21.09 -7.11
C GLY A 272 -0.23 -20.54 -6.49
N PHE A 273 -1.01 -19.78 -7.28
CA PHE A 273 -2.31 -19.32 -6.82
C PHE A 273 -3.30 -20.48 -6.69
N TRP A 274 -3.44 -21.29 -7.75
CA TRP A 274 -4.34 -22.45 -7.80
C TRP A 274 -3.92 -23.55 -6.84
#